data_AF-A0A934FPR7-F1
#
_entry.id   AF-A0A934FPR7-F1
#
_cell.length_a   1.000
_cell.length_b   1.000
_cell.length_c   1.000
_cell.angle_alpha   90.00
_cell.angle_beta   90.00
_cell.angle_gamma   90.00
#
_symmetry.space_group_name_H-M   'P 1'
#
loop_
_entity.id
_entity.type
_entity.pdbx_description
1 polymer ?
#
loop_
_entity_poly.entity_id
_entity_poly.type
_entity_poly.pdbx_seq_one_letter_code
_entity_poly.pdbx_strand_id
1 'polypeptide(L)'
;MTFDTAWARLVARLREIHLLDASSDLLAWDREVGMPEQGLAQRADAQALLARLSHERSIDPALDDDLTASEEIARAGGATEVQRASLRELRRRIDRKRKLPSALVAECAFVEANAQSHWAAARAANDFPAFRPWLERLVGLARAKAAAFGTPAGGETWDALAEDFEPGVRARELRALFADLVPRQTALVRRCVASPRRPDDSARRVPVPIAAQEAFVNEVARALGFDFARGRLDRSSHPFTSGTHANDVRITTRFHECDLFDALYSTIHEVGHGLYEQGLSVTAAGLPAGQAASLGIHESQSRLWENHVGRSAAFWEWCAPRLRRHAGTSERVHSAAALAHAAWRVEPSLIRVDADEATYDLHVAIRFAIEQELLDGSLSVADLPGRWNALYKEVLGVLVPDDRSGCLQDVHWSAGLFGYFPTYTLGNLAAAQWMASARAELGDLDAAFAAGEFGPLLSWLRRRVHSPGATLTPRELLIAGTGRELGTEAFLEHLQAQLLPAHGLDRDGRRE
;
A
#
# COMPACT_ATOMS: atom_id res chain seq x y z
N MET A 1 34.36 -16.09 20.20
CA MET A 1 33.59 -14.84 20.00
C MET A 1 32.24 -15.03 20.68
N THR A 2 31.74 -14.07 21.45
CA THR A 2 30.39 -14.16 22.05
C THR A 2 29.34 -13.72 21.05
N PHE A 3 28.07 -14.12 21.25
CA PHE A 3 26.94 -13.65 20.45
C PHE A 3 26.91 -12.13 20.38
N ASP A 4 27.00 -11.47 21.54
CA ASP A 4 26.93 -10.02 21.64
C ASP A 4 28.02 -9.32 20.81
N THR A 5 29.22 -9.91 20.70
CA THR A 5 30.29 -9.34 19.88
C THR A 5 30.00 -9.49 18.39
N ALA A 6 29.56 -10.66 17.93
CA ALA A 6 29.22 -10.90 16.52
C ALA A 6 28.02 -10.04 16.10
N TRP A 7 26.97 -10.05 16.93
CA TRP A 7 25.77 -9.25 16.75
C TRP A 7 26.09 -7.75 16.71
N ALA A 8 26.90 -7.23 17.64
CA ALA A 8 27.26 -5.82 17.64
C ALA A 8 27.97 -5.37 16.35
N ARG A 9 28.86 -6.21 15.79
CA ARG A 9 29.49 -5.92 14.49
C ARG A 9 28.48 -5.92 13.34
N LEU A 10 27.61 -6.92 13.31
CA LEU A 10 26.53 -7.00 12.31
C LEU A 10 25.64 -5.75 12.37
N VAL A 11 25.18 -5.37 13.56
CA VAL A 11 24.35 -4.18 13.77
C VAL A 11 25.07 -2.90 13.35
N ALA A 12 26.37 -2.77 13.63
CA ALA A 12 27.14 -1.61 13.20
C ALA A 12 27.16 -1.45 11.66
N ARG A 13 27.31 -2.56 10.93
CA ARG A 13 27.27 -2.56 9.45
C ARG A 13 25.89 -2.23 8.91
N LEU A 14 24.85 -2.85 9.48
CA LEU A 14 23.46 -2.58 9.09
C LEU A 14 23.07 -1.13 9.36
N ARG A 15 23.58 -0.54 10.44
CA ARG A 15 23.36 0.87 10.76
C ARG A 15 23.97 1.80 9.71
N GLU A 16 25.17 1.51 9.21
CA GLU A 16 25.78 2.31 8.13
C GLU A 16 24.92 2.26 6.86
N ILE A 17 24.49 1.06 6.44
CA ILE A 17 23.59 0.87 5.29
C ILE A 17 22.29 1.67 5.50
N HIS A 18 21.64 1.50 6.65
CA HIS A 18 20.41 2.20 6.99
C HIS A 18 20.56 3.72 6.95
N LEU A 19 21.66 4.28 7.44
CA LEU A 19 21.88 5.73 7.42
C LEU A 19 22.09 6.27 5.98
N LEU A 20 22.75 5.49 5.11
CA LEU A 20 22.89 5.84 3.70
C LEU A 20 21.53 5.83 2.99
N ASP A 21 20.75 4.77 3.20
CA ASP A 21 19.41 4.61 2.61
C ASP A 21 18.46 5.71 3.10
N ALA A 22 18.39 5.92 4.42
CA ALA A 22 17.56 6.96 5.01
C ALA A 22 17.94 8.38 4.55
N SER A 23 19.23 8.64 4.32
CA SER A 23 19.68 9.91 3.73
C SER A 23 19.20 10.05 2.29
N SER A 24 19.22 8.96 1.51
CA SER A 24 18.69 8.92 0.15
C SER A 24 17.18 9.13 0.12
N ASP A 25 16.44 8.55 1.07
CA ASP A 25 14.99 8.70 1.21
C ASP A 25 14.60 10.14 1.55
N LEU A 26 15.38 10.81 2.42
CA LEU A 26 15.18 12.23 2.69
C LEU A 26 15.41 13.10 1.44
N LEU A 27 16.43 12.78 0.64
CA LEU A 27 16.67 13.47 -0.63
C LEU A 27 15.54 13.23 -1.65
N ALA A 28 14.96 12.02 -1.65
CA ALA A 28 13.80 11.68 -2.46
C ALA A 28 12.56 12.45 -2.00
N TRP A 29 12.32 12.50 -0.69
CA TRP A 29 11.23 13.29 -0.11
C TRP A 29 11.33 14.78 -0.50
N ASP A 30 12.52 15.37 -0.36
CA ASP A 30 12.71 16.80 -0.68
C ASP A 30 12.48 17.08 -2.16
N ARG A 31 12.80 16.12 -3.04
CA ARG A 31 12.55 16.23 -4.49
C ARG A 31 11.08 16.42 -4.80
N GLU A 32 10.19 15.77 -4.05
CA GLU A 32 8.74 15.80 -4.27
C GLU A 32 8.04 16.97 -3.57
N VAL A 33 8.72 17.67 -2.65
CA VAL A 33 8.10 18.67 -1.77
C VAL A 33 8.71 20.07 -1.90
N GLY A 34 10.03 20.20 -1.78
CA GLY A 34 10.69 21.50 -1.56
C GLY A 34 11.82 21.83 -2.53
N MET A 35 12.27 20.87 -3.35
CA MET A 35 13.42 21.04 -4.24
C MET A 35 13.12 22.04 -5.37
N PRO A 36 14.01 23.03 -5.63
CA PRO A 36 13.91 23.87 -6.82
C PRO A 36 14.06 23.08 -8.12
N GLU A 37 13.36 23.49 -9.19
CA GLU A 37 13.32 22.77 -10.48
C GLU A 37 14.71 22.49 -11.08
N GLN A 38 15.64 23.44 -11.01
CA GLN A 38 17.00 23.30 -11.56
C GLN A 38 17.93 22.43 -10.68
N GLY A 39 17.47 21.97 -9.52
CA GLY A 39 18.25 21.13 -8.59
C GLY A 39 18.36 19.65 -9.00
N LEU A 40 17.56 19.21 -9.98
CA LEU A 40 17.39 17.80 -10.32
C LEU A 40 18.70 17.07 -10.63
N ALA A 41 19.59 17.66 -11.44
CA ALA A 41 20.83 17.02 -11.86
C ALA A 41 21.74 16.71 -10.66
N GLN A 42 22.01 17.71 -9.82
CA GLN A 42 22.84 17.55 -8.63
C GLN A 42 22.19 16.62 -7.59
N ARG A 43 20.85 16.64 -7.48
CA ARG A 43 20.09 15.73 -6.63
C ARG A 43 20.27 14.28 -7.08
N ALA A 44 20.14 14.03 -8.38
CA ALA A 44 20.32 12.70 -8.96
C ALA A 44 21.74 12.18 -8.72
N ASP A 45 22.77 13.02 -8.89
CA ASP A 45 24.16 12.64 -8.59
C ASP A 45 24.38 12.25 -7.12
N ALA A 46 23.80 13.02 -6.19
CA ALA A 46 23.90 12.73 -4.76
C ALA A 46 23.20 11.39 -4.40
N GLN A 47 21.99 11.17 -4.93
CA GLN A 47 21.28 9.90 -4.71
C GLN A 47 22.00 8.71 -5.35
N ALA A 48 22.58 8.89 -6.54
CA ALA A 48 23.38 7.84 -7.19
C ALA A 48 24.63 7.47 -6.38
N LEU A 49 25.32 8.47 -5.79
CA LEU A 49 26.44 8.23 -4.89
C LEU A 49 26.02 7.42 -3.65
N LEU A 50 24.95 7.85 -2.97
CA LEU A 50 24.44 7.16 -1.77
C LEU A 50 24.00 5.73 -2.09
N ALA A 51 23.28 5.53 -3.19
CA ALA A 51 22.85 4.20 -3.65
C ALA A 51 24.06 3.29 -3.93
N ARG A 52 25.11 3.81 -4.57
CA ARG A 52 26.36 3.05 -4.79
C ARG A 52 27.03 2.66 -3.47
N LEU A 53 27.17 3.60 -2.53
CA LEU A 53 27.81 3.32 -1.23
C LEU A 53 27.00 2.30 -0.42
N SER A 54 25.67 2.44 -0.38
CA SER A 54 24.78 1.46 0.28
C SER A 54 24.88 0.08 -0.36
N HIS A 55 24.94 0.03 -1.69
CA HIS A 55 25.13 -1.22 -2.42
C HIS A 55 26.47 -1.88 -2.08
N GLU A 56 27.58 -1.13 -2.13
CA GLU A 56 28.92 -1.62 -1.77
C GLU A 56 28.96 -2.21 -0.36
N ARG A 57 28.30 -1.57 0.62
CA ARG A 57 28.19 -2.09 1.99
C ARG A 57 27.31 -3.32 2.09
N SER A 58 26.23 -3.39 1.31
CA SER A 58 25.29 -4.51 1.29
C SER A 58 25.87 -5.80 0.70
N ILE A 59 26.96 -5.71 -0.06
CA ILE A 59 27.63 -6.86 -0.68
C ILE A 59 29.03 -7.13 -0.11
N ASP A 60 29.47 -6.38 0.92
CA ASP A 60 30.72 -6.63 1.61
C ASP A 60 30.72 -8.06 2.17
N PRO A 61 31.71 -8.93 1.81
CA PRO A 61 31.81 -10.29 2.34
C PRO A 61 31.77 -10.33 3.88
N ALA A 62 32.31 -9.32 4.55
CA ALA A 62 32.34 -9.27 6.00
C ALA A 62 30.95 -9.09 6.63
N LEU A 63 29.96 -8.56 5.90
CA LEU A 63 28.57 -8.53 6.35
C LEU A 63 28.01 -9.96 6.46
N ASP A 64 28.32 -10.81 5.49
CA ASP A 64 27.87 -12.21 5.48
C ASP A 64 28.62 -13.06 6.50
N ASP A 65 29.91 -12.79 6.72
CA ASP A 65 30.68 -13.43 7.79
C ASP A 65 30.08 -13.10 9.17
N ASP A 66 29.78 -11.82 9.43
CA ASP A 66 29.16 -11.37 10.67
C ASP A 66 27.73 -11.93 10.84
N LEU A 67 26.95 -12.04 9.75
CA LEU A 67 25.64 -12.68 9.76
C LEU A 67 25.76 -14.17 10.10
N THR A 68 26.63 -14.90 9.41
CA THR A 68 26.81 -16.35 9.59
C THR A 68 27.27 -16.66 11.01
N ALA A 69 28.26 -15.92 11.53
CA ALA A 69 28.70 -16.05 12.92
C ALA A 69 27.56 -15.76 13.91
N SER A 70 26.74 -14.74 13.65
CA SER A 70 25.58 -14.41 14.50
C SER A 70 24.52 -15.52 14.48
N GLU A 71 24.25 -16.11 13.31
CA GLU A 71 23.31 -17.23 13.15
C GLU A 71 23.77 -18.48 13.89
N GLU A 72 25.05 -18.85 13.76
CA GLU A 72 25.62 -20.03 14.43
C GLU A 72 25.51 -19.92 15.95
N ILE A 73 25.87 -18.76 16.51
CA ILE A 73 25.79 -18.57 17.95
C ILE A 73 24.31 -18.46 18.40
N ALA A 74 23.43 -17.83 17.61
CA ALA A 74 22.00 -17.78 17.92
C ALA A 74 21.36 -19.18 18.00
N ARG A 75 21.79 -20.12 17.15
CA ARG A 75 21.34 -21.54 17.21
C ARG A 75 21.78 -22.23 18.49
N ALA A 76 22.88 -21.81 19.11
CA ALA A 76 23.34 -22.32 20.40
C ALA A 76 22.56 -21.72 21.60
N GLY A 77 21.68 -20.75 21.37
CA GLY A 77 20.83 -20.09 22.37
C GLY A 77 21.25 -18.64 22.68
N GLY A 78 20.40 -17.93 23.43
CA GLY A 78 20.72 -16.58 23.95
C GLY A 78 20.29 -15.38 23.09
N ALA A 79 19.82 -15.59 21.85
CA ALA A 79 19.26 -14.51 21.04
C ALA A 79 17.84 -14.12 21.50
N THR A 80 17.47 -12.85 21.38
CA THR A 80 16.09 -12.37 21.52
C THR A 80 15.26 -12.67 20.27
N GLU A 81 13.94 -12.45 20.35
CA GLU A 81 13.04 -12.65 19.21
C GLU A 81 13.37 -11.69 18.05
N VAL A 82 13.58 -10.41 18.36
CA VAL A 82 13.98 -9.37 17.38
C VAL A 82 15.28 -9.73 16.69
N GLN A 83 16.26 -10.27 17.44
CA GLN A 83 17.54 -10.71 16.87
C GLN A 83 17.34 -11.89 15.91
N ARG A 84 16.58 -12.92 16.33
CA ARG A 84 16.29 -14.07 15.45
C ARG A 84 15.57 -13.65 14.17
N ALA A 85 14.56 -12.80 14.28
CA ALA A 85 13.83 -12.29 13.13
C ALA A 85 14.72 -11.45 12.20
N SER A 86 15.58 -10.61 12.77
CA SER A 86 16.53 -9.80 11.99
C SER A 86 17.51 -10.68 11.20
N LEU A 87 18.04 -11.75 11.81
CA LEU A 87 18.91 -12.70 11.14
C LEU A 87 18.16 -13.43 10.01
N ARG A 88 16.95 -13.93 10.28
CA ARG A 88 16.08 -14.60 9.28
C ARG A 88 15.82 -13.71 8.07
N GLU A 89 15.36 -12.49 8.28
CA GLU A 89 15.03 -11.56 7.20
C GLU A 89 16.28 -11.09 6.45
N LEU A 90 17.40 -10.84 7.16
CA LEU A 90 18.64 -10.45 6.50
C LEU A 90 19.17 -11.57 5.61
N ARG A 91 19.17 -12.81 6.11
CA ARG A 91 19.55 -13.99 5.33
C ARG A 91 18.69 -14.14 4.09
N ARG A 92 17.37 -14.05 4.23
CA ARG A 92 16.41 -14.09 3.10
C ARG A 92 16.76 -13.04 2.04
N ARG A 93 17.01 -11.78 2.44
CA ARG A 93 17.36 -10.68 1.53
C ARG A 93 18.70 -10.91 0.83
N ILE A 94 19.73 -11.34 1.57
CA ILE A 94 21.08 -11.60 1.02
C ILE A 94 21.04 -12.78 0.04
N ASP A 95 20.40 -13.89 0.41
CA ASP A 95 20.33 -15.08 -0.44
C ASP A 95 19.60 -14.76 -1.76
N ARG A 96 18.52 -13.97 -1.71
CA ARG A 96 17.83 -13.50 -2.92
C ARG A 96 18.72 -12.62 -3.79
N LYS A 97 19.42 -11.64 -3.20
CA LYS A 97 20.37 -10.77 -3.94
C LYS A 97 21.47 -11.59 -4.63
N ARG A 98 22.03 -12.59 -3.95
CA ARG A 98 23.11 -13.47 -4.47
C ARG A 98 22.68 -14.35 -5.63
N LYS A 99 21.40 -14.72 -5.69
CA LYS A 99 20.86 -15.54 -6.78
C LYS A 99 20.79 -14.80 -8.12
N LEU A 100 20.81 -13.47 -8.12
CA LEU A 100 20.74 -12.66 -9.33
C LEU A 100 22.15 -12.45 -9.94
N PRO A 101 22.38 -12.86 -11.21
CA PRO A 101 23.62 -12.54 -11.90
C PRO A 101 23.79 -11.04 -12.09
N SER A 102 25.01 -10.52 -11.96
CA SER A 102 25.29 -9.07 -12.11
C SER A 102 24.84 -8.51 -13.46
N ALA A 103 24.94 -9.30 -14.54
CA ALA A 103 24.45 -8.90 -15.86
C ALA A 103 22.94 -8.70 -15.90
N LEU A 104 22.18 -9.57 -15.23
CA LEU A 104 20.72 -9.46 -15.12
C LEU A 104 20.33 -8.23 -14.30
N VAL A 105 21.02 -7.96 -13.18
CA VAL A 105 20.78 -6.77 -12.35
C VAL A 105 21.01 -5.49 -13.15
N ALA A 106 22.12 -5.42 -13.90
CA ALA A 106 22.44 -4.27 -14.75
C ALA A 106 21.40 -4.07 -15.87
N GLU A 107 20.94 -5.15 -16.50
CA GLU A 107 19.90 -5.05 -17.52
C GLU A 107 18.55 -4.61 -16.94
N CYS A 108 18.15 -5.12 -15.77
CA CYS A 108 16.94 -4.66 -15.08
C CYS A 108 17.00 -3.16 -14.81
N ALA A 109 18.08 -2.67 -14.20
CA ALA A 109 18.25 -1.25 -13.90
C ALA A 109 18.17 -0.38 -15.16
N PHE A 110 18.79 -0.81 -16.26
CA PHE A 110 18.72 -0.09 -17.53
C PHE A 110 17.28 -0.07 -18.09
N VAL A 111 16.62 -1.22 -18.16
CA VAL A 111 15.29 -1.34 -18.77
C VAL A 111 14.24 -0.62 -17.92
N GLU A 112 14.22 -0.80 -16.61
CA GLU A 112 13.25 -0.18 -15.69
C GLU A 112 13.34 1.36 -15.72
N ALA A 113 14.55 1.93 -15.83
CA ALA A 113 14.74 3.37 -15.92
C ALA A 113 14.24 3.96 -17.25
N ASN A 114 14.52 3.29 -18.37
CA ASN A 114 14.11 3.78 -19.69
C ASN A 114 12.62 3.50 -19.98
N ALA A 115 12.12 2.33 -19.57
CA ALA A 115 10.75 1.91 -19.83
C ALA A 115 9.72 2.86 -19.19
N GLN A 116 9.97 3.40 -18.00
CA GLN A 116 9.08 4.39 -17.37
C GLN A 116 8.95 5.68 -18.19
N SER A 117 10.06 6.19 -18.73
CA SER A 117 10.04 7.40 -19.58
C SER A 117 9.28 7.14 -20.89
N HIS A 118 9.55 5.99 -21.53
CA HIS A 118 8.84 5.58 -22.75
C HIS A 118 7.35 5.30 -22.49
N TRP A 119 7.00 4.71 -21.34
CA TRP A 119 5.62 4.52 -20.91
C TRP A 119 4.90 5.86 -20.72
N ALA A 120 5.53 6.83 -20.07
CA ALA A 120 4.91 8.14 -19.84
C ALA A 120 4.58 8.84 -21.18
N ALA A 121 5.52 8.79 -22.15
CA ALA A 121 5.30 9.31 -23.50
C ALA A 121 4.21 8.53 -24.25
N ALA A 122 4.24 7.20 -24.21
CA ALA A 122 3.25 6.34 -24.87
C ALA A 122 1.84 6.52 -24.29
N ARG A 123 1.71 6.63 -22.96
CA ARG A 123 0.44 6.90 -22.28
C ARG A 123 -0.11 8.27 -22.68
N ALA A 124 0.73 9.30 -22.73
CA ALA A 124 0.32 10.63 -23.18
C ALA A 124 -0.15 10.63 -24.65
N ALA A 125 0.50 9.85 -25.51
CA ALA A 125 0.18 9.72 -26.93
C ALA A 125 -0.92 8.67 -27.24
N ASN A 126 -1.37 7.89 -26.25
CA ASN A 126 -2.22 6.71 -26.45
C ASN A 126 -1.63 5.71 -27.47
N ASP A 127 -0.33 5.42 -27.34
CA ASP A 127 0.45 4.62 -28.29
C ASP A 127 1.06 3.39 -27.61
N PHE A 128 0.22 2.37 -27.34
CA PHE A 128 0.71 1.09 -26.82
C PHE A 128 1.78 0.42 -27.71
N PRO A 129 1.66 0.43 -29.06
CA PRO A 129 2.72 -0.09 -29.93
C PRO A 129 4.12 0.48 -29.66
N ALA A 130 4.24 1.77 -29.33
CA ALA A 130 5.53 2.37 -28.97
C ALA A 130 6.09 1.85 -27.63
N PHE A 131 5.23 1.50 -26.67
CA PHE A 131 5.65 0.95 -25.37
C PHE A 131 5.88 -0.57 -25.39
N ARG A 132 5.18 -1.29 -26.27
CA ARG A 132 5.20 -2.76 -26.35
C ARG A 132 6.60 -3.38 -26.30
N PRO A 133 7.62 -2.92 -27.07
CA PRO A 133 8.95 -3.52 -27.03
C PRO A 133 9.63 -3.43 -25.65
N TRP A 134 9.34 -2.37 -24.90
CA TRP A 134 9.85 -2.20 -23.53
C TRP A 134 9.15 -3.16 -22.57
N LEU A 135 7.83 -3.30 -22.69
CA LEU A 135 7.07 -4.23 -21.87
C LEU A 135 7.44 -5.70 -22.14
N GLU A 136 7.70 -6.07 -23.41
CA GLU A 136 8.22 -7.41 -23.76
C GLU A 136 9.56 -7.70 -23.06
N ARG A 137 10.48 -6.72 -23.02
CA ARG A 137 11.74 -6.85 -22.28
C ARG A 137 11.52 -6.96 -20.78
N LEU A 138 10.62 -6.15 -20.21
CA LEU A 138 10.29 -6.18 -18.78
C LEU A 138 9.71 -7.53 -18.34
N VAL A 139 8.77 -8.11 -19.12
CA VAL A 139 8.23 -9.45 -18.86
C VAL A 139 9.33 -10.52 -18.96
N GLY A 140 10.21 -10.41 -19.97
CA GLY A 140 11.37 -11.28 -20.10
C GLY A 140 12.31 -11.24 -18.89
N LEU A 141 12.62 -10.03 -18.41
CA LEU A 141 13.44 -9.81 -17.21
C LEU A 141 12.76 -10.32 -15.94
N ALA A 142 11.46 -10.13 -15.80
CA ALA A 142 10.69 -10.67 -14.67
C ALA A 142 10.77 -12.20 -14.62
N ARG A 143 10.61 -12.88 -15.76
CA ARG A 143 10.79 -14.34 -15.87
C ARG A 143 12.22 -14.76 -15.55
N ALA A 144 13.22 -14.02 -16.02
CA ALA A 144 14.63 -14.31 -15.72
C ALA A 144 14.95 -14.15 -14.23
N LYS A 145 14.44 -13.10 -13.58
CA LYS A 145 14.54 -12.89 -12.12
C LYS A 145 13.89 -14.05 -11.37
N ALA A 146 12.67 -14.42 -11.74
CA ALA A 146 11.96 -15.53 -11.12
C ALA A 146 12.73 -16.87 -11.26
N ALA A 147 13.29 -17.14 -12.44
CA ALA A 147 14.12 -18.32 -12.68
C ALA A 147 15.40 -18.32 -11.82
N ALA A 148 16.06 -17.17 -11.69
CA ALA A 148 17.25 -17.01 -10.86
C ALA A 148 16.95 -17.20 -9.37
N PHE A 149 15.84 -16.64 -8.86
CA PHE A 149 15.39 -16.87 -7.48
C PHE A 149 15.05 -18.34 -7.21
N GLY A 150 14.59 -19.05 -8.24
CA GLY A 150 14.04 -20.39 -8.15
C GLY A 150 12.58 -20.36 -7.70
N THR A 151 11.81 -21.35 -8.18
CA THR A 151 10.42 -21.51 -7.77
C THR A 151 10.36 -22.16 -6.39
N PRO A 152 9.61 -21.61 -5.42
CA PRO A 152 9.37 -22.26 -4.14
C PRO A 152 8.81 -23.68 -4.35
N ALA A 153 9.10 -24.61 -3.44
CA ALA A 153 8.58 -25.96 -3.54
C ALA A 153 7.04 -25.95 -3.58
N GLY A 154 6.45 -26.50 -4.66
CA GLY A 154 5.01 -26.49 -4.89
C GLY A 154 4.41 -25.10 -5.21
N GLY A 155 5.25 -24.14 -5.60
CA GLY A 155 4.86 -22.81 -6.07
C GLY A 155 4.96 -22.65 -7.60
N GLU A 156 4.78 -21.42 -8.06
CA GLU A 156 4.84 -21.04 -9.47
C GLU A 156 5.73 -19.80 -9.70
N THR A 157 5.97 -19.43 -10.96
CA THR A 157 6.90 -18.33 -11.34
C THR A 157 6.55 -17.01 -10.66
N TRP A 158 5.26 -16.68 -10.55
CA TRP A 158 4.78 -15.45 -9.92
C TRP A 158 5.19 -15.36 -8.45
N ASP A 159 5.19 -16.48 -7.71
CA ASP A 159 5.52 -16.53 -6.27
C ASP A 159 6.94 -16.02 -5.99
N ALA A 160 7.88 -16.29 -6.90
CA ALA A 160 9.27 -15.89 -6.73
C ALA A 160 9.46 -14.37 -6.77
N LEU A 161 8.59 -13.65 -7.50
CA LEU A 161 8.60 -12.20 -7.65
C LEU A 161 7.86 -11.50 -6.50
N ALA A 162 6.73 -12.06 -6.08
CA ALA A 162 5.90 -11.49 -5.01
C ALA A 162 6.59 -11.45 -3.64
N GLU A 163 7.57 -12.34 -3.41
CA GLU A 163 8.33 -12.48 -2.16
C GLU A 163 9.06 -11.19 -1.72
N ASP A 164 9.36 -10.26 -2.64
CA ASP A 164 9.96 -8.97 -2.31
C ASP A 164 8.93 -7.96 -1.76
N PHE A 165 7.64 -8.17 -2.02
CA PHE A 165 6.54 -7.26 -1.63
C PHE A 165 5.71 -7.83 -0.48
N GLU A 166 5.41 -9.12 -0.54
CA GLU A 166 4.59 -9.85 0.43
C GLU A 166 5.24 -11.21 0.75
N PRO A 167 6.20 -11.25 1.69
CA PRO A 167 6.96 -12.47 1.99
C PRO A 167 6.05 -13.67 2.34
N GLY A 168 6.25 -14.78 1.63
CA GLY A 168 5.52 -16.02 1.84
C GLY A 168 4.18 -16.15 1.10
N VAL A 169 3.70 -15.11 0.40
CA VAL A 169 2.46 -15.20 -0.38
C VAL A 169 2.59 -16.20 -1.54
N ARG A 170 1.48 -16.84 -1.91
CA ARG A 170 1.40 -17.74 -3.08
C ARG A 170 0.25 -17.36 -3.99
N ALA A 171 0.48 -17.38 -5.30
CA ALA A 171 -0.53 -17.09 -6.32
C ALA A 171 -1.70 -18.08 -6.26
N ARG A 172 -1.49 -19.35 -5.87
CA ARG A 172 -2.58 -20.30 -5.61
C ARG A 172 -3.55 -19.84 -4.51
N GLU A 173 -3.03 -19.22 -3.45
CA GLU A 173 -3.82 -18.73 -2.30
C GLU A 173 -4.57 -17.46 -2.70
N LEU A 174 -3.90 -16.56 -3.44
CA LEU A 174 -4.53 -15.38 -4.03
C LEU A 174 -5.63 -15.73 -5.03
N ARG A 175 -5.43 -16.74 -5.88
CA ARG A 175 -6.47 -17.23 -6.80
C ARG A 175 -7.71 -17.70 -6.04
N ALA A 176 -7.52 -18.42 -4.93
CA ALA A 176 -8.65 -18.85 -4.09
C ALA A 176 -9.37 -17.65 -3.45
N LEU A 177 -8.62 -16.66 -2.93
CA LEU A 177 -9.19 -15.43 -2.37
C LEU A 177 -9.98 -14.64 -3.42
N PHE A 178 -9.42 -14.41 -4.61
CA PHE A 178 -10.11 -13.70 -5.69
C PHE A 178 -11.29 -14.48 -6.26
N ALA A 179 -11.22 -15.82 -6.31
CA ALA A 179 -12.33 -16.66 -6.76
C ALA A 179 -13.56 -16.55 -5.84
N ASP A 180 -13.37 -16.29 -4.54
CA ASP A 180 -14.47 -15.98 -3.62
C ASP A 180 -14.88 -14.49 -3.67
N LEU A 181 -13.90 -13.58 -3.65
CA LEU A 181 -14.14 -12.14 -3.57
C LEU A 181 -14.83 -11.58 -4.82
N VAL A 182 -14.29 -11.85 -6.02
CA VAL A 182 -14.69 -11.17 -7.27
C VAL A 182 -16.16 -11.39 -7.61
N PRO A 183 -16.72 -12.63 -7.57
CA PRO A 183 -18.13 -12.83 -7.89
C PRO A 183 -19.07 -12.11 -6.91
N ARG A 184 -18.75 -12.18 -5.61
CA ARG A 184 -19.58 -11.60 -4.53
C ARG A 184 -19.53 -10.07 -4.53
N GLN A 185 -18.35 -9.49 -4.71
CA GLN A 185 -18.15 -8.05 -4.80
C GLN A 185 -18.78 -7.50 -6.09
N THR A 186 -18.62 -8.18 -7.22
CA THR A 186 -19.28 -7.80 -8.49
C THR A 186 -20.81 -7.81 -8.34
N ALA A 187 -21.37 -8.81 -7.65
CA ALA A 187 -22.81 -8.87 -7.38
C ALA A 187 -23.29 -7.72 -6.49
N LEU A 188 -22.53 -7.35 -5.45
CA LEU A 188 -22.81 -6.19 -4.62
C LEU A 188 -22.79 -4.88 -5.43
N VAL A 189 -21.74 -4.66 -6.22
CA VAL A 189 -21.60 -3.49 -7.10
C VAL A 189 -22.79 -3.39 -8.05
N ARG A 190 -23.17 -4.49 -8.72
CA ARG A 190 -24.33 -4.52 -9.63
C ARG A 190 -25.63 -4.15 -8.91
N ARG A 191 -25.83 -4.61 -7.68
CA ARG A 191 -27.02 -4.25 -6.87
C ARG A 191 -27.04 -2.75 -6.54
N CYS A 192 -25.94 -2.20 -6.05
CA CYS A 192 -25.82 -0.77 -5.74
C CYS A 192 -26.05 0.09 -6.98
N VAL A 193 -25.42 -0.27 -8.11
CA VAL A 193 -25.57 0.45 -9.39
C VAL A 193 -26.98 0.34 -9.95
N ALA A 194 -27.69 -0.77 -9.75
CA ALA A 194 -29.08 -0.93 -10.20
C ALA A 194 -30.11 -0.20 -9.31
N SER A 195 -29.71 0.25 -8.12
CA SER A 195 -30.63 0.93 -7.21
C SER A 195 -31.09 2.30 -7.76
N PRO A 196 -32.39 2.65 -7.63
CA PRO A 196 -32.86 4.00 -7.94
C PRO A 196 -32.36 5.04 -6.92
N ARG A 197 -31.94 4.61 -5.72
CA ARG A 197 -31.36 5.47 -4.70
C ARG A 197 -29.84 5.43 -4.84
N ARG A 198 -29.25 6.59 -5.14
CA ARG A 198 -27.81 6.78 -5.17
C ARG A 198 -27.39 7.78 -4.12
N PRO A 199 -26.26 7.57 -3.43
CA PRO A 199 -25.67 8.59 -2.59
C PRO A 199 -25.38 9.86 -3.41
N ASP A 200 -25.74 11.02 -2.86
CA ASP A 200 -25.43 12.32 -3.46
C ASP A 200 -23.98 12.69 -3.10
N ASP A 201 -23.17 12.97 -4.12
CA ASP A 201 -21.77 13.37 -3.99
C ASP A 201 -21.57 14.89 -4.10
N SER A 202 -22.65 15.68 -4.12
CA SER A 202 -22.58 17.14 -4.16
C SER A 202 -21.76 17.74 -3.03
N ALA A 203 -21.75 17.11 -1.85
CA ALA A 203 -20.97 17.53 -0.69
C ALA A 203 -19.45 17.49 -0.93
N ARG A 204 -18.97 16.65 -1.86
CA ARG A 204 -17.55 16.59 -2.26
C ARG A 204 -17.12 17.82 -3.07
N ARG A 205 -18.03 18.35 -3.90
CA ARG A 205 -17.74 19.39 -4.91
C ARG A 205 -17.84 20.82 -4.39
N VAL A 206 -17.89 21.00 -3.08
CA VAL A 206 -18.01 22.31 -2.45
C VAL A 206 -16.66 23.01 -2.45
N PRO A 207 -16.56 24.25 -2.97
CA PRO A 207 -15.32 25.00 -2.89
C PRO A 207 -14.90 25.25 -1.44
N VAL A 208 -13.73 24.74 -1.05
CA VAL A 208 -13.08 25.04 0.23
C VAL A 208 -11.68 25.58 -0.06
N PRO A 209 -11.33 26.80 0.39
CA PRO A 209 -9.99 27.35 0.16
C PRO A 209 -8.89 26.41 0.65
N ILE A 210 -7.81 26.25 -0.12
CA ILE A 210 -6.72 25.30 0.19
C ILE A 210 -6.17 25.51 1.61
N ALA A 211 -6.00 26.76 2.06
CA ALA A 211 -5.52 27.05 3.41
C ALA A 211 -6.46 26.52 4.51
N ALA A 212 -7.77 26.54 4.27
CA ALA A 212 -8.76 25.97 5.17
C ALA A 212 -8.74 24.44 5.14
N GLN A 213 -8.57 23.84 3.96
CA GLN A 213 -8.37 22.38 3.85
C GLN A 213 -7.13 21.94 4.61
N GLU A 214 -6.00 22.64 4.45
CA GLU A 214 -4.75 22.34 5.13
C GLU A 214 -4.89 22.42 6.65
N ALA A 215 -5.51 23.47 7.18
CA ALA A 215 -5.80 23.58 8.62
C ALA A 215 -6.70 22.43 9.12
N PHE A 216 -7.72 22.08 8.33
CA PHE A 216 -8.66 21.00 8.64
C PHE A 216 -7.99 19.62 8.65
N VAL A 217 -7.25 19.25 7.60
CA VAL A 217 -6.62 17.91 7.52
C VAL A 217 -5.52 17.76 8.58
N ASN A 218 -4.83 18.85 8.95
CA ASN A 218 -3.90 18.84 10.09
C ASN A 218 -4.61 18.60 11.43
N GLU A 219 -5.81 19.13 11.63
CA GLU A 219 -6.62 18.82 12.82
C GLU A 219 -7.05 17.35 12.83
N VAL A 220 -7.51 16.82 11.69
CA VAL A 220 -7.89 15.41 11.56
C VAL A 220 -6.70 14.50 11.83
N ALA A 221 -5.54 14.74 11.22
CA ALA A 221 -4.34 13.94 11.44
C ALA A 221 -3.94 13.88 12.92
N ARG A 222 -3.97 15.02 13.63
CA ARG A 222 -3.70 15.06 15.08
C ARG A 222 -4.70 14.25 15.88
N ALA A 223 -5.99 14.36 15.56
CA ALA A 223 -7.04 13.64 16.27
C ALA A 223 -6.91 12.11 16.11
N LEU A 224 -6.56 11.64 14.91
CA LEU A 224 -6.29 10.22 14.66
C LEU A 224 -5.04 9.70 15.38
N GLY A 225 -4.21 10.60 15.92
CA GLY A 225 -3.05 10.28 16.75
C GLY A 225 -1.70 10.40 16.05
N PHE A 226 -1.64 11.04 14.87
CA PHE A 226 -0.37 11.33 14.21
C PHE A 226 0.45 12.33 15.04
N ASP A 227 1.66 11.94 15.41
CA ASP A 227 2.54 12.75 16.25
C ASP A 227 3.39 13.70 15.41
N PHE A 228 3.01 14.99 15.39
CA PHE A 228 3.74 16.04 14.67
C PHE A 228 5.07 16.44 15.32
N ALA A 229 5.39 15.97 16.54
CA ALA A 229 6.74 16.10 17.08
C ALA A 229 7.70 15.07 16.45
N ARG A 230 7.15 14.04 15.80
CA ARG A 230 7.86 12.92 15.17
C ARG A 230 7.57 12.83 13.67
N GLY A 231 7.04 13.90 13.09
CA GLY A 231 6.59 13.90 11.70
C GLY A 231 6.03 15.22 11.23
N ARG A 232 5.70 15.29 9.94
CA ARG A 232 5.09 16.47 9.31
C ARG A 232 4.22 16.08 8.12
N LEU A 233 3.32 17.00 7.75
CA LEU A 233 2.46 16.92 6.57
C LEU A 233 2.85 18.01 5.58
N ASP A 234 3.02 17.62 4.32
CA ASP A 234 3.41 18.49 3.21
C ASP A 234 2.54 18.31 1.97
N ARG A 235 2.79 19.14 0.95
CA ARG A 235 2.14 19.06 -0.35
C ARG A 235 3.00 18.29 -1.35
N SER A 236 2.37 17.41 -2.13
CA SER A 236 2.99 16.73 -3.27
C SER A 236 1.95 16.51 -4.38
N SER A 237 2.40 16.14 -5.59
CA SER A 237 1.48 15.80 -6.69
C SER A 237 0.83 14.43 -6.49
N HIS A 238 1.56 13.49 -5.89
CA HIS A 238 1.10 12.15 -5.54
C HIS A 238 1.33 11.96 -4.05
N PRO A 239 0.27 11.86 -3.23
CA PRO A 239 0.39 11.58 -1.80
C PRO A 239 1.23 10.32 -1.55
N PHE A 240 2.08 10.38 -0.53
CA PHE A 240 2.92 9.28 -0.08
C PHE A 240 3.38 9.50 1.36
N THR A 241 3.76 8.39 1.99
CA THR A 241 4.43 8.33 3.29
C THR A 241 5.89 7.94 3.09
N SER A 242 6.77 8.66 3.77
CA SER A 242 8.20 8.39 3.81
C SER A 242 8.72 8.74 5.21
N GLY A 243 10.03 8.71 5.40
CA GLY A 243 10.65 8.97 6.67
C GLY A 243 12.01 8.30 6.74
N THR A 244 12.74 8.60 7.80
CA THR A 244 14.05 7.98 8.05
C THR A 244 13.97 6.91 9.13
N HIS A 245 13.06 7.06 10.09
CA HIS A 245 12.76 6.09 11.14
C HIS A 245 11.48 6.49 11.88
N ALA A 246 11.08 5.70 12.88
CA ALA A 246 9.84 5.92 13.63
C ALA A 246 9.70 7.31 14.33
N ASN A 247 10.76 8.13 14.47
CA ASN A 247 10.63 9.51 15.00
C ASN A 247 10.79 10.61 13.94
N ASP A 248 10.91 10.26 12.67
CA ASP A 248 10.85 11.19 11.54
C ASP A 248 10.06 10.51 10.42
N VAL A 249 8.73 10.58 10.55
CA VAL A 249 7.76 10.02 9.60
C VAL A 249 7.04 11.18 8.93
N ARG A 250 7.10 11.23 7.61
CA ARG A 250 6.58 12.34 6.81
C ARG A 250 5.49 11.85 5.89
N ILE A 251 4.41 12.61 5.84
CA ILE A 251 3.27 12.33 4.98
C ILE A 251 3.08 13.50 4.03
N THR A 252 2.58 13.22 2.84
CA THR A 252 2.21 14.27 1.88
C THR A 252 0.75 14.11 1.48
N THR A 253 0.13 15.20 1.07
CA THR A 253 -1.22 15.18 0.51
C THR A 253 -1.28 16.15 -0.67
N ARG A 254 -2.40 16.13 -1.39
CA ARG A 254 -2.71 17.08 -2.45
C ARG A 254 -4.03 17.77 -2.18
N PHE A 255 -4.20 18.96 -2.73
CA PHE A 255 -5.37 19.80 -2.47
C PHE A 255 -6.01 20.23 -3.78
N HIS A 256 -7.34 20.15 -3.83
CA HIS A 256 -8.16 20.66 -4.92
C HIS A 256 -9.28 21.51 -4.32
N GLU A 257 -9.43 22.75 -4.78
CA GLU A 257 -10.42 23.68 -4.20
C GLU A 257 -11.84 23.11 -4.23
N CYS A 258 -12.19 22.38 -5.30
CA CYS A 258 -13.52 21.81 -5.50
C CYS A 258 -13.60 20.30 -5.21
N ASP A 259 -12.63 19.75 -4.47
CA ASP A 259 -12.65 18.35 -4.05
C ASP A 259 -11.95 18.17 -2.71
N LEU A 260 -12.69 18.39 -1.63
CA LEU A 260 -12.19 18.20 -0.27
C LEU A 260 -11.87 16.72 0.04
N PHE A 261 -12.61 15.79 -0.57
CA PHE A 261 -12.48 14.37 -0.26
C PHE A 261 -11.11 13.86 -0.67
N ASP A 262 -10.57 14.38 -1.76
CA ASP A 262 -9.22 14.03 -2.19
C ASP A 262 -8.18 14.41 -1.13
N ALA A 263 -8.20 15.65 -0.62
CA ALA A 263 -7.29 16.09 0.42
C ALA A 263 -7.50 15.34 1.75
N LEU A 264 -8.76 15.14 2.16
CA LEU A 264 -9.10 14.47 3.40
C LEU A 264 -8.69 12.99 3.38
N TYR A 265 -9.15 12.23 2.39
CA TYR A 265 -8.89 10.79 2.33
C TYR A 265 -7.44 10.48 1.97
N SER A 266 -6.78 11.26 1.11
CA SER A 266 -5.34 11.13 0.91
C SER A 266 -4.58 11.37 2.22
N THR A 267 -4.96 12.40 2.99
CA THR A 267 -4.32 12.63 4.29
C THR A 267 -4.57 11.48 5.26
N ILE A 268 -5.80 10.98 5.38
CA ILE A 268 -6.11 9.89 6.32
C ILE A 268 -5.38 8.60 5.89
N HIS A 269 -5.31 8.33 4.59
CA HIS A 269 -4.59 7.19 4.02
C HIS A 269 -3.10 7.24 4.42
N GLU A 270 -2.43 8.37 4.15
CA GLU A 270 -1.03 8.54 4.52
C GLU A 270 -0.83 8.61 6.04
N VAL A 271 -1.79 9.16 6.80
CA VAL A 271 -1.78 9.07 8.26
C VAL A 271 -1.81 7.62 8.71
N GLY A 272 -2.58 6.73 8.07
CA GLY A 272 -2.59 5.32 8.45
C GLY A 272 -1.24 4.63 8.22
N HIS A 273 -0.59 4.88 7.09
CA HIS A 273 0.79 4.47 6.84
C HIS A 273 1.76 5.06 7.87
N GLY A 274 1.69 6.36 8.10
CA GLY A 274 2.55 7.07 9.04
C GLY A 274 2.33 6.64 10.49
N LEU A 275 1.10 6.29 10.84
CA LEU A 275 0.78 5.69 12.13
C LEU A 275 1.49 4.36 12.24
N TYR A 276 1.46 3.44 11.27
CA TYR A 276 2.22 2.19 11.37
C TYR A 276 3.70 2.46 11.68
N GLU A 277 4.34 3.29 10.86
CA GLU A 277 5.76 3.67 10.99
C GLU A 277 6.09 4.27 12.37
N GLN A 278 5.25 5.19 12.89
CA GLN A 278 5.46 5.86 14.17
C GLN A 278 5.41 4.95 15.41
N GLY A 279 5.09 3.67 15.26
CA GLY A 279 5.17 2.73 16.39
C GLY A 279 5.69 1.37 16.02
N LEU A 280 6.48 1.33 14.94
CA LEU A 280 7.62 0.44 14.89
C LEU A 280 8.61 0.78 16.01
N SER A 281 9.46 -0.20 16.35
CA SER A 281 10.43 -0.04 17.45
C SER A 281 11.59 0.88 17.06
N VAL A 282 11.71 2.00 17.78
CA VAL A 282 12.84 2.94 17.62
C VAL A 282 14.18 2.27 17.92
N THR A 283 14.24 1.33 18.87
CA THR A 283 15.49 0.65 19.23
C THR A 283 15.91 -0.42 18.21
N ALA A 284 15.00 -0.82 17.31
CA ALA A 284 15.27 -1.73 16.21
C ALA A 284 15.51 -1.00 14.87
N ALA A 285 15.63 0.34 14.88
CA ALA A 285 15.90 1.11 13.67
C ALA A 285 17.18 0.61 12.95
N GLY A 286 17.08 0.40 11.64
CA GLY A 286 18.13 -0.19 10.81
C GLY A 286 18.23 -1.72 10.85
N LEU A 287 17.46 -2.40 11.71
CA LEU A 287 17.31 -3.86 11.67
C LEU A 287 16.11 -4.25 10.80
N PRO A 288 16.18 -5.37 10.05
CA PRO A 288 15.04 -5.85 9.28
C PRO A 288 13.78 -6.07 10.13
N ALA A 289 13.91 -6.60 11.35
CA ALA A 289 12.76 -6.82 12.24
C ALA A 289 12.10 -5.53 12.74
N GLY A 290 12.82 -4.39 12.69
CA GLY A 290 12.29 -3.08 13.06
C GLY A 290 11.51 -2.39 11.94
N GLN A 291 11.34 -3.04 10.78
CA GLN A 291 10.62 -2.51 9.62
C GLN A 291 9.19 -3.04 9.57
N ALA A 292 8.36 -2.44 8.71
CA ALA A 292 7.05 -2.98 8.35
C ALA A 292 7.17 -4.42 7.81
N ALA A 293 6.18 -5.26 8.10
CA ALA A 293 6.21 -6.69 7.77
C ALA A 293 6.10 -6.98 6.26
N SER A 294 5.25 -6.23 5.55
CA SER A 294 5.03 -6.30 4.11
C SER A 294 4.26 -5.09 3.60
N LEU A 295 4.14 -4.95 2.27
CA LEU A 295 3.29 -3.92 1.68
C LEU A 295 1.80 -4.14 1.98
N GLY A 296 1.32 -5.39 2.01
CA GLY A 296 -0.08 -5.68 2.35
C GLY A 296 -0.42 -5.32 3.79
N ILE A 297 0.47 -5.59 4.75
CA ILE A 297 0.27 -5.13 6.13
C ILE A 297 0.33 -3.61 6.21
N HIS A 298 1.23 -2.96 5.46
CA HIS A 298 1.33 -1.50 5.44
C HIS A 298 0.07 -0.83 4.88
N GLU A 299 -0.42 -1.29 3.73
CA GLU A 299 -1.67 -0.87 3.11
C GLU A 299 -2.87 -1.17 4.01
N SER A 300 -2.83 -2.26 4.80
CA SER A 300 -3.92 -2.54 5.74
C SER A 300 -4.10 -1.45 6.79
N GLN A 301 -3.02 -0.73 7.15
CA GLN A 301 -3.12 0.37 8.09
C GLN A 301 -3.66 1.62 7.41
N SER A 302 -3.20 1.96 6.20
CA SER A 302 -3.76 3.09 5.44
C SER A 302 -5.26 2.92 5.18
N ARG A 303 -5.68 1.74 4.70
CA ARG A 303 -7.09 1.44 4.40
C ARG A 303 -7.98 1.32 5.63
N LEU A 304 -7.44 0.83 6.75
CA LEU A 304 -8.17 0.79 8.02
C LEU A 304 -8.54 2.21 8.48
N TRP A 305 -7.57 3.13 8.48
CA TRP A 305 -7.84 4.50 8.88
C TRP A 305 -8.66 5.26 7.83
N GLU A 306 -8.38 5.09 6.54
CA GLU A 306 -9.10 5.77 5.45
C GLU A 306 -10.57 5.35 5.42
N ASN A 307 -10.84 4.05 5.31
CA ASN A 307 -12.17 3.55 4.97
C ASN A 307 -12.97 3.13 6.20
N HIS A 308 -12.40 2.27 7.05
CA HIS A 308 -13.13 1.76 8.21
C HIS A 308 -13.36 2.83 9.28
N VAL A 309 -12.44 3.81 9.40
CA VAL A 309 -12.61 4.98 10.28
C VAL A 309 -13.11 6.18 9.47
N GLY A 310 -12.30 6.72 8.54
CA GLY A 310 -12.55 8.00 7.87
C GLY A 310 -13.79 8.06 6.98
N ARG A 311 -14.26 6.94 6.43
CA ARG A 311 -15.51 6.87 5.65
C ARG A 311 -16.71 6.41 6.49
N SER A 312 -16.54 6.14 7.79
CA SER A 312 -17.65 5.71 8.65
C SER A 312 -18.64 6.86 8.94
N ALA A 313 -19.91 6.52 9.19
CA ALA A 313 -20.89 7.50 9.67
C ALA A 313 -20.46 8.13 11.00
N ALA A 314 -19.96 7.30 11.93
CA ALA A 314 -19.50 7.75 13.24
C ALA A 314 -18.36 8.78 13.14
N PHE A 315 -17.38 8.56 12.27
CA PHE A 315 -16.35 9.56 12.02
C PHE A 315 -16.94 10.87 11.51
N TRP A 316 -17.93 10.81 10.61
CA TRP A 316 -18.55 12.03 10.08
C TRP A 316 -19.42 12.77 11.11
N GLU A 317 -19.98 12.11 12.11
CA GLU A 317 -20.63 12.77 13.25
C GLU A 317 -19.65 13.69 14.00
N TRP A 318 -18.42 13.21 14.20
CA TRP A 318 -17.34 13.97 14.80
C TRP A 318 -16.71 15.01 13.86
N CYS A 319 -16.53 14.65 12.59
CA CYS A 319 -15.74 15.39 11.61
C CYS A 319 -16.52 16.56 10.99
N ALA A 320 -17.80 16.38 10.68
CA ALA A 320 -18.60 17.38 9.98
C ALA A 320 -18.68 18.74 10.72
N PRO A 321 -18.86 18.81 12.07
CA PRO A 321 -18.78 20.07 12.80
C PRO A 321 -17.44 20.80 12.66
N ARG A 322 -16.33 20.06 12.56
CA ARG A 322 -14.99 20.62 12.40
C ARG A 322 -14.79 21.15 10.99
N LEU A 323 -15.22 20.39 9.99
CA LEU A 323 -15.21 20.86 8.60
C LEU A 323 -15.96 22.19 8.46
N ARG A 324 -17.17 22.29 9.02
CA ARG A 324 -17.95 23.55 8.98
C ARG A 324 -17.21 24.74 9.58
N ARG A 325 -16.47 24.53 10.68
CA ARG A 325 -15.67 25.58 11.31
C ARG A 325 -14.55 26.10 10.40
N HIS A 326 -13.94 25.23 9.59
CA HIS A 326 -12.87 25.62 8.64
C HIS A 326 -13.41 26.16 7.32
N ALA A 327 -14.45 25.54 6.75
CA ALA A 327 -14.96 25.83 5.41
C ALA A 327 -15.93 27.02 5.34
N GLY A 328 -16.45 27.51 6.47
CA GLY A 328 -17.26 28.75 6.52
C GLY A 328 -18.57 28.76 5.73
N THR A 329 -19.19 27.59 5.44
CA THR A 329 -20.34 27.44 4.53
C THR A 329 -21.53 26.63 5.10
N SER A 330 -22.68 26.64 4.39
CA SER A 330 -24.05 26.33 4.86
C SER A 330 -24.29 24.93 5.47
N GLU A 331 -25.13 24.86 6.51
CA GLU A 331 -25.44 23.66 7.32
C GLU A 331 -25.94 22.43 6.53
N ARG A 332 -26.65 22.62 5.41
CA ARG A 332 -27.27 21.51 4.65
C ARG A 332 -26.27 20.64 3.89
N VAL A 333 -25.21 21.25 3.36
CA VAL A 333 -24.23 20.56 2.50
C VAL A 333 -23.20 19.79 3.33
N HIS A 334 -22.99 20.22 4.58
CA HIS A 334 -22.01 19.66 5.51
C HIS A 334 -22.64 18.86 6.65
N SER A 335 -23.80 18.24 6.42
CA SER A 335 -24.38 17.32 7.41
C SER A 335 -23.56 16.02 7.44
N ALA A 336 -23.41 15.42 8.63
CA ALA A 336 -22.64 14.18 8.80
C ALA A 336 -23.16 13.06 7.89
N ALA A 337 -24.48 12.89 7.81
CA ALA A 337 -25.11 11.88 6.96
C ALA A 337 -24.84 12.12 5.46
N ALA A 338 -24.92 13.36 4.97
CA ALA A 338 -24.64 13.67 3.57
C ALA A 338 -23.18 13.39 3.20
N LEU A 339 -22.24 13.76 4.09
CA LEU A 339 -20.80 13.52 3.87
C LEU A 339 -20.44 12.03 3.92
N ALA A 340 -21.01 11.27 4.86
CA ALA A 340 -20.84 9.82 4.91
C ALA A 340 -21.40 9.15 3.65
N HIS A 341 -22.62 9.52 3.24
CA HIS A 341 -23.23 8.99 2.03
C HIS A 341 -22.39 9.30 0.77
N ALA A 342 -21.90 10.53 0.62
CA ALA A 342 -21.03 10.90 -0.49
C ALA A 342 -19.78 10.01 -0.59
N ALA A 343 -19.26 9.52 0.54
CA ALA A 343 -18.09 8.64 0.59
C ALA A 343 -18.39 7.19 0.17
N TRP A 344 -19.67 6.80 0.14
CA TRP A 344 -20.16 5.45 -0.16
C TRP A 344 -20.77 5.31 -1.56
N ARG A 345 -20.49 6.27 -2.44
CA ARG A 345 -20.88 6.18 -3.85
C ARG A 345 -20.18 5.00 -4.52
N VAL A 346 -20.96 4.19 -5.24
CA VAL A 346 -20.44 3.08 -6.05
C VAL A 346 -20.57 3.41 -7.52
N GLU A 347 -19.44 3.47 -8.24
CA GLU A 347 -19.40 3.69 -9.67
C GLU A 347 -18.27 2.86 -10.32
N PRO A 348 -18.62 1.83 -11.13
CA PRO A 348 -17.64 1.19 -11.99
C PRO A 348 -16.97 2.22 -12.90
N SER A 349 -15.65 2.32 -12.80
CA SER A 349 -14.84 3.30 -13.51
C SER A 349 -13.64 2.62 -14.18
N LEU A 350 -12.84 3.41 -14.91
CA LEU A 350 -11.67 2.88 -15.65
C LEU A 350 -10.39 2.98 -14.85
N ILE A 351 -10.24 3.99 -13.99
CA ILE A 351 -8.97 4.36 -13.36
C ILE A 351 -8.92 3.81 -11.94
N ARG A 352 -8.02 2.86 -11.69
CA ARG A 352 -7.89 2.17 -10.39
C ARG A 352 -7.66 3.14 -9.23
N VAL A 353 -6.80 4.15 -9.39
CA VAL A 353 -6.45 5.09 -8.31
C VAL A 353 -7.60 6.00 -7.89
N ASP A 354 -8.63 6.13 -8.74
CA ASP A 354 -9.83 6.94 -8.50
C ASP A 354 -11.05 6.07 -8.16
N ALA A 355 -10.89 4.74 -8.16
CA ALA A 355 -11.99 3.80 -7.94
C ALA A 355 -12.52 3.88 -6.51
N ASP A 356 -13.83 3.71 -6.36
CA ASP A 356 -14.46 3.62 -5.04
C ASP A 356 -14.11 2.29 -4.36
N GLU A 357 -14.32 2.23 -3.05
CA GLU A 357 -13.97 1.06 -2.23
C GLU A 357 -14.64 -0.23 -2.70
N ALA A 358 -15.84 -0.15 -3.28
CA ALA A 358 -16.56 -1.34 -3.74
C ALA A 358 -15.99 -1.92 -5.03
N THR A 359 -15.31 -1.10 -5.84
CA THR A 359 -14.82 -1.49 -7.17
C THR A 359 -13.30 -1.66 -7.22
N TYR A 360 -12.55 -1.03 -6.31
CA TYR A 360 -11.08 -1.00 -6.31
C TYR A 360 -10.42 -2.38 -6.45
N ASP A 361 -10.79 -3.36 -5.64
CA ASP A 361 -10.16 -4.69 -5.65
C ASP A 361 -10.43 -5.48 -6.94
N LEU A 362 -11.50 -5.13 -7.68
CA LEU A 362 -11.77 -5.72 -8.99
C LEU A 362 -10.71 -5.27 -10.01
N HIS A 363 -10.22 -4.03 -9.93
CA HIS A 363 -9.10 -3.57 -10.77
C HIS A 363 -7.81 -4.33 -10.45
N VAL A 364 -7.57 -4.64 -9.18
CA VAL A 364 -6.41 -5.41 -8.72
C VAL A 364 -6.50 -6.86 -9.19
N ALA A 365 -7.66 -7.50 -9.07
CA ALA A 365 -7.90 -8.86 -9.53
C ALA A 365 -7.61 -9.02 -11.04
N ILE A 366 -8.02 -8.04 -11.85
CA ILE A 366 -7.74 -8.02 -13.29
C ILE A 366 -6.23 -8.00 -13.56
N ARG A 367 -5.46 -7.15 -12.87
CA ARG A 367 -4.01 -7.07 -13.03
C ARG A 367 -3.32 -8.35 -12.59
N PHE A 368 -3.76 -8.92 -11.47
CA PHE A 368 -3.23 -10.20 -11.00
C PHE A 368 -3.44 -11.31 -12.03
N ALA A 369 -4.65 -11.45 -12.58
CA ALA A 369 -4.93 -12.43 -13.63
C ALA A 369 -4.04 -12.23 -14.87
N ILE A 370 -3.92 -10.99 -15.35
CA ILE A 370 -3.07 -10.66 -16.50
C ILE A 370 -1.59 -10.92 -16.20
N GLU A 371 -1.09 -10.57 -15.02
CA GLU A 371 0.31 -10.85 -14.63
C GLU A 371 0.62 -12.34 -14.67
N GLN A 372 -0.30 -13.18 -14.19
CA GLN A 372 -0.12 -14.63 -14.25
C GLN A 372 0.00 -15.10 -15.71
N GLU A 373 -0.91 -14.66 -16.59
CA GLU A 373 -0.91 -15.02 -18.00
C GLU A 373 0.34 -14.49 -18.75
N LEU A 374 0.80 -13.29 -18.41
CA LEU A 374 2.03 -12.72 -18.96
C LEU A 374 3.26 -13.50 -18.48
N LEU A 375 3.31 -13.96 -17.23
CA LEU A 375 4.49 -14.65 -16.69
C LEU A 375 4.56 -16.11 -17.12
N ASP A 376 3.43 -16.82 -17.19
CA ASP A 376 3.36 -18.20 -17.67
C ASP A 376 3.39 -18.33 -19.20
N GLY A 377 3.15 -17.24 -19.92
CA GLY A 377 3.24 -17.15 -21.38
C GLY A 377 1.98 -17.53 -22.13
N SER A 378 0.87 -17.73 -21.44
CA SER A 378 -0.46 -17.89 -22.06
C SER A 378 -0.98 -16.59 -22.69
N LEU A 379 -0.49 -15.41 -22.26
CA LEU A 379 -0.76 -14.12 -22.89
C LEU A 379 0.53 -13.52 -23.47
N SER A 380 0.47 -13.12 -24.74
CA SER A 380 1.52 -12.32 -25.36
C SER A 380 1.32 -10.84 -25.02
N VAL A 381 2.42 -10.07 -24.91
CA VAL A 381 2.32 -8.61 -24.67
C VAL A 381 1.56 -7.89 -25.79
N ALA A 382 1.59 -8.42 -27.02
CA ALA A 382 0.84 -7.87 -28.14
C ALA A 382 -0.68 -7.87 -27.90
N ASP A 383 -1.17 -8.90 -27.22
CA ASP A 383 -2.60 -9.14 -26.99
C ASP A 383 -3.11 -8.49 -25.70
N LEU A 384 -2.21 -7.87 -24.91
CA LEU A 384 -2.53 -7.23 -23.63
C LEU A 384 -3.69 -6.22 -23.73
N PRO A 385 -3.74 -5.29 -24.70
CA PRO A 385 -4.88 -4.36 -24.83
C PRO A 385 -6.22 -5.09 -24.97
N GLY A 386 -6.27 -6.13 -25.80
CA GLY A 386 -7.49 -6.92 -26.00
C GLY A 386 -7.92 -7.68 -24.74
N ARG A 387 -6.97 -8.34 -24.07
CA ARG A 387 -7.22 -9.08 -22.82
C ARG A 387 -7.67 -8.16 -21.70
N TRP A 388 -7.04 -6.99 -21.56
CA TRP A 388 -7.41 -5.96 -20.60
C TRP A 388 -8.86 -5.50 -20.80
N ASN A 389 -9.20 -5.13 -22.03
CA ASN A 389 -10.53 -4.61 -22.37
C ASN A 389 -11.62 -5.64 -22.13
N ALA A 390 -11.35 -6.92 -22.43
CA ALA A 390 -12.26 -8.02 -22.16
C ALA A 390 -12.53 -8.19 -20.66
N LEU A 391 -11.48 -8.21 -19.83
CA LEU A 391 -11.62 -8.37 -18.38
C LEU A 391 -12.31 -7.18 -17.71
N TYR A 392 -12.02 -5.94 -18.13
CA TYR A 392 -12.73 -4.75 -17.63
C TYR A 392 -14.22 -4.79 -17.95
N LYS A 393 -14.59 -5.24 -19.16
CA LYS A 393 -16.00 -5.42 -19.51
C LYS A 393 -16.66 -6.55 -18.72
N GLU A 394 -15.98 -7.67 -18.52
CA GLU A 394 -16.50 -8.84 -17.81
C GLU A 394 -16.73 -8.54 -16.32
N VAL A 395 -15.71 -8.00 -15.65
CA VAL A 395 -15.68 -7.82 -14.19
C VAL A 395 -16.35 -6.52 -13.77
N LEU A 396 -16.02 -5.39 -14.41
CA LEU A 396 -16.53 -4.06 -14.03
C LEU A 396 -17.72 -3.61 -14.88
N GLY A 397 -17.97 -4.22 -16.04
CA GLY A 397 -19.07 -3.81 -16.93
C GLY A 397 -18.81 -2.52 -17.71
N VAL A 398 -17.57 -2.02 -17.72
CA VAL A 398 -17.17 -0.78 -18.39
C VAL A 398 -16.47 -1.06 -19.72
N LEU A 399 -16.65 -0.16 -20.68
CA LEU A 399 -15.96 -0.22 -21.97
C LEU A 399 -14.71 0.66 -21.91
N VAL A 400 -13.56 0.08 -22.25
CA VAL A 400 -12.28 0.79 -22.33
C VAL A 400 -12.19 1.49 -23.69
N PRO A 401 -12.12 2.84 -23.75
CA PRO A 401 -12.15 3.57 -25.01
C PRO A 401 -10.77 3.69 -25.67
N ASP A 402 -9.70 3.65 -24.88
CA ASP A 402 -8.32 3.88 -25.31
C ASP A 402 -7.31 3.18 -24.38
N ASP A 403 -6.09 2.95 -24.85
CA ASP A 403 -5.05 2.24 -24.07
C ASP A 403 -4.55 3.08 -22.89
N ARG A 404 -4.55 4.41 -23.02
CA ARG A 404 -4.23 5.36 -21.96
C ARG A 404 -5.09 5.16 -20.70
N SER A 405 -6.38 4.92 -20.89
CA SER A 405 -7.36 4.60 -19.84
C SER A 405 -7.50 3.08 -19.63
N GLY A 406 -6.84 2.30 -20.48
CA GLY A 406 -6.74 0.85 -20.45
C GLY A 406 -5.43 0.37 -19.87
N CYS A 407 -4.72 -0.48 -20.61
CA CYS A 407 -3.51 -1.17 -20.16
C CYS A 407 -2.30 -0.26 -19.87
N LEU A 408 -2.31 1.01 -20.33
CA LEU A 408 -1.27 1.99 -20.01
C LEU A 408 -1.59 2.82 -18.75
N GLN A 409 -2.72 2.60 -18.07
CA GLN A 409 -3.15 3.50 -17.00
C GLN A 409 -2.20 3.56 -15.79
N ASP A 410 -1.52 2.45 -15.49
CA ASP A 410 -0.65 2.30 -14.33
C ASP A 410 0.83 2.20 -14.72
N VAL A 411 1.69 2.79 -13.89
CA VAL A 411 3.15 2.82 -14.10
C VAL A 411 3.84 1.49 -13.73
N HIS A 412 3.23 0.66 -12.89
CA HIS A 412 3.87 -0.46 -12.20
C HIS A 412 4.67 -1.39 -13.11
N TRP A 413 4.07 -1.87 -14.21
CA TRP A 413 4.77 -2.77 -15.13
C TRP A 413 5.91 -2.07 -15.88
N SER A 414 5.80 -0.78 -16.17
CA SER A 414 6.91 0.01 -16.74
C SER A 414 8.09 0.17 -15.77
N ALA A 415 7.82 0.08 -14.47
CA ALA A 415 8.82 0.08 -13.40
C ALA A 415 9.28 -1.34 -12.98
N GLY A 416 8.88 -2.39 -13.72
CA GLY A 416 9.27 -3.78 -13.41
C GLY A 416 8.60 -4.38 -12.17
N LEU A 417 7.54 -3.76 -11.65
CA LEU A 417 6.84 -4.17 -10.43
C LEU A 417 5.82 -5.29 -10.67
N PHE A 418 6.31 -6.49 -10.96
CA PHE A 418 5.49 -7.71 -11.10
C PHE A 418 5.35 -8.43 -9.75
N GLY A 419 4.14 -8.88 -9.40
CA GLY A 419 3.85 -9.44 -8.09
C GLY A 419 3.49 -8.39 -7.03
N TYR A 420 3.36 -7.13 -7.44
CA TYR A 420 3.07 -5.99 -6.56
C TYR A 420 1.58 -5.80 -6.33
N PHE A 421 0.76 -5.73 -7.39
CA PHE A 421 -0.64 -5.29 -7.26
C PHE A 421 -1.49 -6.00 -6.20
N PRO A 422 -1.38 -7.33 -5.99
CA PRO A 422 -2.19 -8.01 -4.98
C PRO A 422 -2.00 -7.48 -3.55
N THR A 423 -0.88 -6.82 -3.24
CA THR A 423 -0.67 -6.24 -1.91
C THR A 423 -1.72 -5.19 -1.57
N TYR A 424 -2.28 -4.49 -2.55
CA TYR A 424 -3.36 -3.54 -2.29
C TYR A 424 -4.63 -4.24 -1.77
N THR A 425 -5.07 -5.31 -2.42
CA THR A 425 -6.24 -6.08 -1.96
C THR A 425 -5.97 -6.83 -0.66
N LEU A 426 -4.76 -7.38 -0.49
CA LEU A 426 -4.36 -7.94 0.80
C LEU A 426 -4.47 -6.91 1.92
N GLY A 427 -4.13 -5.65 1.65
CA GLY A 427 -4.35 -4.51 2.54
C GLY A 427 -5.82 -4.32 2.92
N ASN A 428 -6.73 -4.23 1.95
CA ASN A 428 -8.17 -4.09 2.20
C ASN A 428 -8.74 -5.25 3.03
N LEU A 429 -8.39 -6.49 2.67
CA LEU A 429 -8.85 -7.69 3.40
C LEU A 429 -8.33 -7.71 4.84
N ALA A 430 -7.05 -7.41 5.03
CA ALA A 430 -6.44 -7.38 6.35
C ALA A 430 -7.00 -6.23 7.19
N ALA A 431 -7.23 -5.04 6.62
CA ALA A 431 -7.84 -3.90 7.29
C ALA A 431 -9.20 -4.26 7.89
N ALA A 432 -10.06 -4.92 7.11
CA ALA A 432 -11.35 -5.38 7.58
C ALA A 432 -11.25 -6.44 8.67
N GLN A 433 -10.31 -7.38 8.52
CA GLN A 433 -10.06 -8.42 9.52
C GLN A 433 -9.56 -7.82 10.85
N TRP A 434 -8.66 -6.84 10.80
CA TRP A 434 -8.20 -6.08 11.97
C TRP A 434 -9.32 -5.33 12.65
N MET A 435 -10.13 -4.60 11.89
CA MET A 435 -11.26 -3.85 12.42
C MET A 435 -12.27 -4.78 13.09
N ALA A 436 -12.59 -5.93 12.48
CA ALA A 436 -13.48 -6.92 13.07
C ALA A 436 -12.94 -7.46 14.41
N SER A 437 -11.65 -7.80 14.48
CA SER A 437 -11.00 -8.25 15.72
C SER A 437 -10.94 -7.15 16.78
N ALA A 438 -10.65 -5.91 16.38
CA ALA A 438 -10.64 -4.77 17.30
C ALA A 438 -12.02 -4.50 17.90
N ARG A 439 -13.09 -4.57 17.12
CA ARG A 439 -14.48 -4.44 17.61
C ARG A 439 -14.87 -5.58 18.56
N ALA A 440 -14.42 -6.80 18.28
CA ALA A 440 -14.67 -7.93 19.17
C ALA A 440 -13.99 -7.78 20.54
N GLU A 441 -12.79 -7.17 20.59
CA GLU A 441 -12.03 -6.98 21.84
C GLU A 441 -12.38 -5.68 22.59
N LEU A 442 -12.65 -4.58 21.88
CA LEU A 442 -12.83 -3.24 22.45
C LEU A 442 -14.30 -2.84 22.60
N GLY A 443 -15.23 -3.54 21.93
CA GLY A 443 -16.65 -3.21 21.91
C GLY A 443 -17.02 -2.17 20.86
N ASP A 444 -17.92 -1.26 21.22
CA ASP A 444 -18.50 -0.28 20.30
C ASP A 444 -17.51 0.86 19.98
N LEU A 445 -16.73 0.66 18.92
CA LEU A 445 -15.82 1.68 18.39
C LEU A 445 -16.54 2.82 17.67
N ASP A 446 -17.78 2.64 17.21
CA ASP A 446 -18.51 3.72 16.51
C ASP A 446 -18.89 4.82 17.50
N ALA A 447 -19.33 4.46 18.70
CA ALA A 447 -19.55 5.43 19.78
C ALA A 447 -18.27 6.23 20.10
N ALA A 448 -17.11 5.56 20.14
CA ALA A 448 -15.83 6.21 20.37
C ALA A 448 -15.45 7.15 19.22
N PHE A 449 -15.61 6.74 17.96
CA PHE A 449 -15.30 7.59 16.80
C PHE A 449 -16.21 8.82 16.70
N ALA A 450 -17.50 8.68 17.01
CA ALA A 450 -18.44 9.79 17.09
C ALA A 450 -18.08 10.81 18.19
N ALA A 451 -17.46 10.35 19.27
CA ALA A 451 -16.91 11.20 20.34
C ALA A 451 -15.52 11.79 20.00
N GLY A 452 -14.86 11.31 18.93
CA GLY A 452 -13.50 11.70 18.57
C GLY A 452 -12.40 10.96 19.33
N GLU A 453 -12.74 9.81 19.92
CA GLU A 453 -11.85 8.98 20.71
C GLU A 453 -11.24 7.87 19.84
N PHE A 454 -10.17 8.21 19.10
CA PHE A 454 -9.46 7.26 18.22
C PHE A 454 -8.34 6.48 18.93
N GLY A 455 -7.94 6.96 20.12
CA GLY A 455 -6.85 6.40 20.93
C GLY A 455 -6.99 4.91 21.29
N PRO A 456 -8.18 4.38 21.64
CA PRO A 456 -8.36 2.96 21.93
C PRO A 456 -7.98 2.06 20.75
N LEU A 457 -8.45 2.38 19.54
CA LEU A 457 -8.11 1.65 18.31
C LEU A 457 -6.61 1.75 18.03
N LEU A 458 -6.04 2.96 18.03
CA LEU A 458 -4.61 3.14 17.77
C LEU A 458 -3.76 2.35 18.77
N SER A 459 -4.12 2.36 20.05
CA SER A 459 -3.41 1.60 21.09
C SER A 459 -3.49 0.10 20.87
N TRP A 460 -4.62 -0.40 20.36
CA TRP A 460 -4.78 -1.80 19.99
C TRP A 460 -3.89 -2.18 18.81
N LEU A 461 -3.93 -1.39 17.73
CA LEU A 461 -3.08 -1.58 16.55
C LEU A 461 -1.59 -1.51 16.90
N ARG A 462 -1.21 -0.59 17.80
CA ARG A 462 0.16 -0.48 18.32
C ARG A 462 0.67 -1.79 18.90
N ARG A 463 -0.13 -2.46 19.72
CA ARG A 463 0.26 -3.72 20.37
C ARG A 463 0.18 -4.92 19.42
N ARG A 464 -0.85 -4.99 18.60
CA ARG A 464 -1.17 -6.18 17.78
C ARG A 464 -0.46 -6.20 16.43
N VAL A 465 -0.16 -5.03 15.86
CA VAL A 465 0.33 -4.90 14.48
C VAL A 465 1.62 -4.09 14.41
N HIS A 466 1.67 -2.92 15.06
CA HIS A 466 2.79 -1.99 14.87
C HIS A 466 4.07 -2.45 15.58
N SER A 467 4.01 -2.68 16.89
CA SER A 467 5.20 -3.02 17.68
C SER A 467 5.88 -4.34 17.29
N PRO A 468 5.15 -5.39 16.84
CA PRO A 468 5.80 -6.58 16.30
C PRO A 468 6.67 -6.32 15.06
N GLY A 469 6.28 -5.37 14.20
CA GLY A 469 6.96 -5.12 12.92
C GLY A 469 7.16 -6.41 12.13
N ALA A 470 8.32 -6.55 11.48
CA ALA A 470 8.75 -7.76 10.79
C ALA A 470 9.37 -8.83 11.72
N THR A 471 9.12 -8.77 13.03
CA THR A 471 9.50 -9.87 13.94
C THR A 471 8.76 -11.16 13.57
N LEU A 472 7.48 -11.02 13.21
CA LEU A 472 6.63 -12.05 12.61
C LEU A 472 6.57 -11.88 11.09
N THR A 473 6.38 -12.97 10.35
CA THR A 473 6.00 -12.88 8.93
C THR A 473 4.60 -12.25 8.80
N PRO A 474 4.22 -11.69 7.63
CA PRO A 474 2.90 -11.07 7.44
C PRO A 474 1.74 -11.99 7.84
N ARG A 475 1.83 -13.27 7.44
CA ARG A 475 0.84 -14.30 7.79
C ARG A 475 0.81 -14.59 9.28
N GLU A 476 1.96 -14.77 9.93
CA GLU A 476 2.03 -15.00 11.37
C GLU A 476 1.50 -13.79 12.16
N LEU A 477 1.80 -12.57 11.71
CA LEU A 477 1.29 -11.35 12.31
C LEU A 477 -0.24 -11.29 12.24
N LEU A 478 -0.80 -11.60 11.06
CA LEU A 478 -2.25 -11.67 10.85
C LEU A 478 -2.92 -12.66 11.79
N ILE A 479 -2.40 -13.88 11.86
CA ILE A 479 -2.92 -14.93 12.73
C ILE A 479 -2.76 -14.54 14.21
N ALA A 480 -1.62 -13.98 14.60
CA ALA A 480 -1.37 -13.59 15.99
C ALA A 480 -2.29 -12.46 16.46
N GLY A 481 -2.62 -11.51 15.57
CA GLY A 481 -3.48 -10.38 15.92
C GLY A 481 -4.97 -10.65 15.77
N THR A 482 -5.39 -11.64 14.98
CA THR A 482 -6.84 -11.92 14.72
C THR A 482 -7.31 -13.33 15.02
N GLY A 483 -6.40 -14.27 15.28
CA GLY A 483 -6.69 -15.67 15.56
C GLY A 483 -7.04 -16.51 14.33
N ARG A 484 -6.96 -15.97 13.10
CA ARG A 484 -7.34 -16.67 11.87
C ARG A 484 -6.50 -16.26 10.66
N GLU A 485 -6.51 -17.10 9.63
CA GLU A 485 -5.95 -16.81 8.32
C GLU A 485 -6.67 -15.64 7.65
N LEU A 486 -6.05 -15.05 6.62
CA LEU A 486 -6.69 -14.01 5.81
C LEU A 486 -7.92 -14.58 5.09
N GLY A 487 -9.02 -13.84 5.17
CA GLY A 487 -10.26 -14.17 4.47
C GLY A 487 -10.97 -12.95 3.90
N THR A 488 -11.98 -13.21 3.09
CA THR A 488 -12.80 -12.19 2.39
C THR A 488 -13.99 -11.71 3.22
N GLU A 489 -14.42 -12.48 4.23
CA GLU A 489 -15.72 -12.24 4.86
C GLU A 489 -15.82 -10.93 5.62
N ALA A 490 -14.80 -10.59 6.42
CA ALA A 490 -14.82 -9.34 7.17
C ALA A 490 -14.92 -8.11 6.23
N PHE A 491 -14.28 -8.19 5.06
CA PHE A 491 -14.32 -7.12 4.07
C PHE A 491 -15.67 -7.04 3.36
N LEU A 492 -16.23 -8.18 2.94
CA LEU A 492 -17.55 -8.22 2.31
C LEU A 492 -18.65 -7.79 3.27
N GLU A 493 -18.58 -8.18 4.54
CA GLU A 493 -19.50 -7.71 5.58
C GLU A 493 -19.39 -6.20 5.79
N HIS A 494 -18.17 -5.65 5.79
CA HIS A 494 -17.92 -4.22 5.89
C HIS A 494 -18.58 -3.43 4.74
N LEU A 495 -18.29 -3.83 3.50
CA LEU A 495 -18.88 -3.21 2.31
C LEU A 495 -20.41 -3.29 2.34
N GLN A 496 -20.97 -4.47 2.66
CA GLN A 496 -22.42 -4.64 2.70
C GLN A 496 -23.10 -3.77 3.77
N ALA A 497 -22.48 -3.66 4.96
CA ALA A 497 -23.03 -2.88 6.07
C ALA A 497 -23.17 -1.39 5.75
N GLN A 498 -22.26 -0.84 4.94
CA GLN A 498 -22.30 0.58 4.54
C GLN A 498 -23.07 0.79 3.25
N LEU A 499 -22.76 0.02 2.21
CA LEU A 499 -23.23 0.30 0.85
C LEU A 499 -24.70 -0.05 0.64
N LEU A 500 -25.20 -1.13 1.25
CA LEU A 500 -26.60 -1.54 1.05
C LEU A 500 -27.57 -0.49 1.62
N PRO A 501 -27.47 -0.05 2.89
CA PRO A 501 -28.34 1.00 3.42
C PRO A 501 -28.21 2.33 2.67
N ALA A 502 -26.98 2.72 2.29
CA ALA A 502 -26.72 3.94 1.53
C ALA A 502 -27.46 3.97 0.17
N HIS A 503 -27.65 2.79 -0.43
CA HIS A 503 -28.39 2.60 -1.67
C HIS A 503 -29.84 2.12 -1.46
N GLY A 504 -30.36 2.14 -0.23
CA GLY A 504 -31.75 1.75 0.08
C GLY A 504 -32.04 0.26 -0.16
N LEU A 505 -31.09 -0.60 0.15
CA LEU A 505 -31.17 -2.05 -0.01
C LEU A 505 -30.99 -2.72 1.35
N ASP A 506 -31.72 -3.81 1.61
CA ASP A 506 -31.44 -4.69 2.74
C ASP A 506 -30.40 -5.79 2.38
N ARG A 507 -30.01 -6.61 3.37
CA ARG A 507 -29.06 -7.72 3.16
C ARG A 507 -29.55 -8.74 2.12
N ASP A 508 -30.85 -8.98 2.05
CA ASP A 508 -31.50 -9.90 1.12
C ASP A 508 -31.75 -9.30 -0.27
N GLY A 509 -31.45 -8.01 -0.47
CA GLY A 509 -31.71 -7.29 -1.72
C GLY A 509 -33.19 -6.98 -1.95
N ARG A 510 -34.02 -7.13 -0.92
CA ARG A 510 -35.38 -6.60 -0.92
C ARG A 510 -35.32 -5.10 -0.62
N ARG A 511 -36.25 -4.38 -1.22
CA ARG A 511 -36.38 -2.92 -1.03
C ARG A 511 -36.99 -2.71 0.35
N GLU A 512 -36.41 -1.81 1.13
CA GLU A 512 -37.08 -1.25 2.31
C GLU A 512 -38.23 -0.31 1.92
#